data_AF-A0A1I1MNK9-F1
#
_entry.id   AF-A0A1I1MNK9-F1
#
_cell.length_a   1.000
_cell.length_b   1.000
_cell.length_c   1.000
_cell.angle_alpha   90.00
_cell.angle_beta   90.00
_cell.angle_gamma   90.00
#
_symmetry.space_group_name_H-M   'P 1'
#
loop_
_entity.id
_entity.type
_entity.pdbx_description
1 polymer ?
#
loop_
_entity_poly.entity_id
_entity_poly.type
_entity_poly.pdbx_seq_one_letter_code
_entity_poly.pdbx_strand_id
1 'polypeptide(L)' 'MLNNIGLPGLLLIAVVVLVLFGRGKISSLMGEVGKGITAFKKGVSDGQKEIDDATADTARDVTPEEEKDKA' A
#
# COMPACT_ATOMS: atom_id res chain seq x y z
N MET A 1 1.35 13.37 -36.50
CA MET A 1 0.52 12.16 -36.74
C MET A 1 0.78 11.01 -35.74
N LEU A 2 1.59 11.21 -34.68
CA LEU A 2 1.87 10.19 -33.66
C LEU A 2 1.01 10.32 -32.38
N ASN A 3 0.23 11.40 -32.26
CA ASN A 3 -0.56 11.71 -31.06
C ASN A 3 -1.76 10.76 -30.85
N ASN A 4 -2.08 9.93 -31.85
CA ASN A 4 -3.14 8.90 -31.78
C ASN A 4 -2.61 7.51 -31.39
N ILE A 5 -1.32 7.35 -31.06
CA ILE A 5 -0.75 6.03 -30.72
C ILE A 5 -0.72 5.77 -29.21
N GLY A 6 -0.69 6.81 -28.37
CA GLY A 6 -0.57 6.65 -26.92
C GLY A 6 -1.73 5.86 -26.30
N LEU A 7 -2.91 6.48 -26.21
CA LEU A 7 -4.09 5.83 -25.62
C LEU A 7 -4.69 4.71 -26.53
N PRO A 8 -4.87 4.94 -27.84
CA PRO A 8 -5.47 3.93 -28.73
C PRO A 8 -4.57 2.71 -28.96
N GLY A 9 -3.24 2.89 -29.00
CA GLY A 9 -2.29 1.79 -29.15
C GLY A 9 -2.24 0.89 -27.92
N LEU A 10 -2.31 1.48 -26.72
CA LEU A 10 -2.37 0.71 -25.46
C LEU A 10 -3.66 -0.12 -25.39
N LEU A 11 -4.80 0.43 -25.84
CA LEU A 11 -6.06 -0.32 -25.93
C LEU A 11 -5.95 -1.52 -26.88
N LEU A 12 -5.31 -1.34 -28.05
CA LEU A 12 -5.11 -2.44 -29.00
C LEU A 12 -4.24 -3.56 -28.39
N ILE A 13 -3.16 -3.19 -27.71
CA ILE A 13 -2.30 -4.15 -26.99
C ILE A 13 -3.09 -4.88 -25.90
N ALA A 14 -3.90 -4.16 -25.11
CA ALA A 14 -4.73 -4.74 -24.07
C ALA A 14 -5.73 -5.76 -24.63
N VAL A 15 -6.36 -5.47 -25.77
CA VAL A 15 -7.27 -6.41 -26.46
C VAL A 15 -6.53 -7.65 -26.94
N VAL A 16 -5.36 -7.50 -27.57
CA VAL A 16 -4.55 -8.65 -28.02
C VAL A 16 -4.16 -9.55 -26.85
N VAL A 17 -3.69 -8.97 -25.74
CA VAL A 17 -3.35 -9.72 -24.52
C VAL A 17 -4.59 -10.41 -23.94
N LEU A 18 -5.74 -9.74 -23.91
CA LEU A 18 -7.00 -10.32 -23.45
C LEU A 18 -7.41 -11.54 -24.29
N VAL A 19 -7.23 -11.50 -25.61
CA VAL A 19 -7.56 -12.61 -26.51
C VAL A 19 -6.61 -13.79 -26.31
N LEU A 20 -5.30 -13.54 -26.17
CA LEU A 20 -4.29 -14.59 -25.99
C LEU A 20 -4.41 -15.30 -24.65
N PHE A 21 -4.62 -14.55 -23.57
CA PHE A 21 -4.65 -15.10 -22.21
C PHE A 21 -6.06 -15.44 -21.74
N GLY A 22 -7.10 -14.84 -22.35
CA GLY A 22 -8.50 -15.00 -21.98
C GLY A 22 -8.86 -14.26 -20.68
N ARG A 23 -10.12 -13.82 -20.59
CA ARG A 23 -10.66 -13.11 -19.40
C ARG A 23 -10.51 -13.89 -18.09
N GLY A 24 -10.62 -15.23 -18.14
CA GLY A 24 -10.58 -16.08 -16.94
C GLY A 24 -9.20 -16.13 -16.30
N LYS A 25 -8.13 -16.29 -17.09
CA LYS A 25 -6.76 -16.40 -16.54
C LYS A 25 -6.26 -15.06 -16.01
N ILE A 26 -6.55 -13.96 -16.71
CA ILE A 26 -6.20 -12.61 -16.26
C ILE A 26 -6.91 -12.27 -14.94
N SER A 27 -8.20 -12.59 -14.81
CA SER A 27 -8.96 -12.32 -13.58
C SER A 27 -8.45 -13.12 -12.38
N SER A 28 -8.06 -14.39 -12.58
CA SER A 28 -7.50 -15.22 -11.51
C SER A 28 -6.15 -14.66 -11.04
N LEU A 29 -5.27 -14.32 -11.98
CA LEU A 29 -3.95 -13.76 -11.68
C LEU A 29 -4.05 -12.40 -10.99
N MET A 30 -4.94 -11.52 -11.46
CA MET A 30 -5.16 -10.22 -10.82
C MET A 30 -5.74 -10.35 -9.41
N GLY A 31 -6.55 -11.38 -9.15
CA GLY A 31 -7.04 -11.68 -7.80
C GLY A 31 -5.92 -12.09 -6.84
N GLU A 32 -5.00 -12.95 -7.27
CA GLU A 32 -3.85 -13.39 -6.47
C GLU A 32 -2.84 -12.26 -6.24
N VAL A 33 -2.51 -11.52 -7.30
CA VAL A 33 -1.62 -10.34 -7.22
C VAL A 33 -2.25 -9.25 -6.34
N GLY A 34 -3.55 -8.99 -6.48
CA GLY A 34 -4.28 -7.99 -5.69
C GLY A 34 -4.27 -8.30 -4.19
N LYS A 35 -4.42 -9.58 -3.81
CA LYS A 35 -4.27 -10.03 -2.42
C LYS A 35 -2.85 -9.79 -1.90
N GLY A 36 -1.82 -10.10 -2.70
CA GLY A 36 -0.42 -9.85 -2.36
C GLY A 36 -0.12 -8.36 -2.12
N ILE A 37 -0.56 -7.48 -3.03
CA ILE A 37 -0.39 -6.02 -2.88
C ILE A 37 -1.15 -5.52 -1.65
N THR A 38 -2.37 -6.02 -1.39
CA THR A 38 -3.16 -5.61 -0.22
C THR A 38 -2.49 -6.02 1.08
N ALA A 39 -1.99 -7.26 1.18
CA ALA A 39 -1.26 -7.73 2.34
C ALA A 39 0.05 -6.95 2.55
N PHE A 40 0.78 -6.65 1.47
CA PHE A 40 1.98 -5.83 1.53
C PHE A 40 1.67 -4.42 2.02
N LYS A 41 0.66 -3.75 1.45
CA LYS A 41 0.24 -2.42 1.89
C LYS A 41 -0.18 -2.41 3.36
N LYS A 42 -0.93 -3.42 3.80
CA LYS A 42 -1.35 -3.57 5.19
C LYS A 42 -0.14 -3.75 6.11
N GLY A 43 0.81 -4.63 5.77
CA GLY A 43 2.02 -4.85 6.55
C GLY A 43 2.88 -3.58 6.67
N VAL A 44 3.02 -2.80 5.59
CA VAL A 44 3.75 -1.52 5.63
C VAL A 44 3.04 -0.48 6.49
N SER A 45 1.71 -0.35 6.37
CA SER A 45 0.93 0.60 7.20
C SER A 45 0.91 0.20 8.68
N ASP A 46 0.77 -1.08 8.98
CA ASP A 46 0.75 -1.58 10.36
C ASP A 46 2.15 -1.43 11.00
N GLY A 47 3.23 -1.69 10.24
CA GLY A 47 4.61 -1.45 10.72
C GLY A 47 4.91 0.04 10.95
N GLN A 48 4.41 0.94 10.10
CA GLN A 48 4.55 2.38 10.34
C GLN A 48 3.80 2.82 11.60
N LYS A 49 2.59 2.32 11.82
CA LYS A 49 1.81 2.60 13.03
C LYS A 49 2.47 2.07 14.29
N GLU A 50 3.06 0.88 14.25
CA GLU A 50 3.77 0.31 15.40
C GLU A 50 4.99 1.16 15.79
N ILE A 51 5.70 1.72 14.81
CA ILE A 51 6.81 2.66 15.06
C ILE A 51 6.29 3.99 15.65
N ASP A 52 5.17 4.51 15.13
CA ASP A 52 4.59 5.76 15.61
C ASP A 52 4.00 5.59 17.04
N ASP A 53 3.33 4.48 17.32
CA ASP A 53 2.79 4.15 18.65
C ASP A 53 3.90 3.84 19.67
N ALA A 54 4.98 3.14 19.28
CA ALA A 54 6.14 2.93 20.14
C ALA A 54 6.88 4.23 20.47
N THR A 55 6.89 5.20 19.55
CA THR A 55 7.43 6.54 19.77
C THR A 55 6.51 7.38 20.67
N ALA A 56 5.18 7.19 20.57
CA ALA A 56 4.21 7.85 21.42
C ALA A 56 4.22 7.34 22.87
N ASP A 57 4.49 6.05 23.11
CA ASP A 57 4.62 5.49 24.45
C ASP A 57 5.95 5.90 25.14
N THR A 58 7.05 6.00 24.39
CA THR A 58 8.32 6.52 24.95
C THR A 58 8.32 8.02 25.22
N ALA A 59 7.47 8.80 24.54
CA ALA A 59 7.30 10.23 24.80
C ALA A 59 6.42 10.56 26.03
N ARG A 60 5.74 9.57 26.64
CA ARG A 60 4.85 9.78 27.78
C ARG A 60 5.54 9.69 29.16
N ASP A 61 6.76 9.19 29.23
CA ASP A 61 7.48 8.95 30.50
C ASP A 61 8.55 10.01 30.83
N VAL A 62 8.30 11.28 30.50
CA VAL A 62 9.23 12.39 30.82
C VAL A 62 8.56 13.61 31.44
N THR A 63 7.48 13.43 32.21
CA THR A 63 7.07 14.50 33.15
C THR A 63 7.84 14.28 34.45
N PRO A 64 8.86 15.09 34.81
CA PRO A 64 9.29 15.12 36.20
C PRO A 64 8.08 15.55 37.02
N GLU A 65 7.66 14.69 37.96
CA GLU A 65 6.83 15.14 39.07
C GLU A 65 7.62 16.27 39.77
N GLU A 66 7.29 17.53 39.48
CA GLU A 66 7.76 18.64 40.30
C GLU A 66 7.34 18.33 41.74
N GLU A 67 8.35 18.10 42.57
CA GLU A 67 8.28 17.91 44.02
C GLU A 67 7.37 18.97 44.66
N LYS A 68 6.08 18.67 44.75
CA LYS A 68 5.24 19.10 45.87
C LYS A 68 5.63 18.22 47.06
N ASP A 69 6.72 18.60 47.73
CA ASP A 69 6.93 18.45 49.17
C ASP A 69 8.43 18.38 49.46
N LYS A 70 9.01 19.52 49.86
CA LYS A 70 9.80 19.55 51.10
C LYS A 70 10.15 20.99 51.53
N ALA A 71 9.71 21.27 52.75
CA ALA A 71 10.23 22.21 53.76
C ALA A 71 10.00 23.72 53.54
#